data_AF-A0A357HXY4-F1
#
_entry.id   AF-A0A357HXY4-F1
#
_cell.length_a   1.000
_cell.length_b   1.000
_cell.length_c   1.000
_cell.angle_alpha   90.00
_cell.angle_beta   90.00
_cell.angle_gamma   90.00
#
_symmetry.space_group_name_H-M   'P 1'
#
loop_
_entity.id
_entity.type
_entity.pdbx_description
1 polymer ?
#
loop_
_entity_poly.entity_id
_entity_poly.type
_entity_poly.pdbx_seq_one_letter_code
_entity_poly.pdbx_strand_id
1 'polypeptide(L)'
;QASKATAILGISFITEGAIPYAAADPFRVIPCTVLGSAVTGAISMVLGCKLMVPHGGVFVLAIPNAITQGMGYVAAILIGTLVSVGALYFAKRPLKQAVPVAA
;
A
#
# COMPACT_ATOMS: atom_id res chain seq x y z
N GLN A 1 17.83 -2.04 -3.88
CA GLN A 1 17.71 -2.12 -2.40
C GLN A 1 16.59 -1.22 -1.86
N ALA A 2 16.37 -0.01 -2.39
CA ALA A 2 15.32 0.92 -1.96
C ALA A 2 13.91 0.30 -1.82
N SER A 3 13.49 -0.59 -2.71
CA SER A 3 12.16 -1.22 -2.65
C SER A 3 11.92 -2.10 -1.41
N LYS A 4 12.96 -2.75 -0.89
CA LYS A 4 12.84 -3.59 0.33
C LYS A 4 12.59 -2.73 1.55
N ALA A 5 13.30 -1.60 1.67
CA ALA A 5 13.09 -0.65 2.75
C ALA A 5 11.69 -0.02 2.67
N THR A 6 11.26 0.40 1.47
CA THR A 6 9.92 0.96 1.25
C THR A 6 8.80 -0.01 1.61
N ALA A 7 8.96 -1.31 1.36
CA ALA A 7 7.98 -2.31 1.77
C ALA A 7 7.82 -2.39 3.30
N ILE A 8 8.94 -2.38 4.04
CA ILE A 8 8.93 -2.39 5.52
C ILE A 8 8.30 -1.10 6.06
N LEU A 9 8.66 0.05 5.48
CA LEU A 9 8.10 1.36 5.83
C LEU A 9 6.57 1.38 5.62
N GLY A 10 6.09 0.93 4.45
CA GLY A 10 4.66 0.93 4.13
C GLY A 10 3.83 0.03 5.07
N ILE A 11 4.33 -1.17 5.37
CA ILE A 11 3.71 -2.08 6.35
C ILE A 11 3.63 -1.44 7.75
N SER A 12 4.59 -0.57 8.07
CA SER A 12 4.69 0.16 9.33
C SER A 12 3.87 1.47 9.35
N PHE A 13 3.04 1.73 8.34
CA PHE A 13 2.30 2.99 8.18
C PHE A 13 3.16 4.23 7.91
N ILE A 14 4.35 4.02 7.35
CA ILE A 14 5.30 5.07 6.96
C ILE A 14 5.25 5.19 5.43
N THR A 15 4.71 6.31 4.93
CA THR A 15 4.40 6.52 3.50
C THR A 15 5.48 7.27 2.74
N GLU A 16 6.49 7.77 3.45
CA GLU A 16 7.62 8.53 2.97
C GLU A 16 8.48 7.72 1.98
N GLY A 17 8.50 6.40 2.16
CA GLY A 17 9.13 5.47 1.23
C GLY A 17 8.53 5.51 -0.19
N ALA A 18 7.33 6.04 -0.38
CA ALA A 18 6.68 6.22 -1.68
C ALA A 18 7.06 7.53 -2.39
N ILE A 19 7.51 8.56 -1.65
CA ILE A 19 7.90 9.87 -2.19
C ILE A 19 8.91 9.76 -3.34
N PRO A 20 10.03 9.02 -3.24
CA PRO A 20 10.98 8.93 -4.35
C PRO A 20 10.39 8.29 -5.61
N TYR A 21 9.40 7.39 -5.45
CA TYR A 21 8.70 6.78 -6.59
C TYR A 21 7.73 7.75 -7.25
N ALA A 22 6.98 8.50 -6.45
CA ALA A 22 6.07 9.53 -6.93
C ALA A 22 6.83 10.71 -7.58
N ALA A 23 7.98 11.12 -7.02
CA ALA A 23 8.81 12.17 -7.60
C ALA A 23 9.42 11.76 -8.96
N ALA A 24 9.76 10.47 -9.13
CA ALA A 24 10.34 9.97 -10.38
C ALA A 24 9.29 9.77 -11.50
N ASP A 25 8.05 9.43 -11.17
CA ASP A 25 6.97 9.21 -12.15
C ASP A 25 5.59 9.61 -11.58
N PRO A 26 5.33 10.91 -11.38
CA PRO A 26 4.16 11.39 -10.63
C PRO A 26 2.83 11.06 -11.31
N PHE A 27 2.77 11.22 -12.64
CA PHE A 27 1.54 11.02 -13.42
C PHE A 27 1.07 9.57 -13.44
N ARG A 28 1.94 8.60 -13.21
CA ARG A 28 1.55 7.19 -13.16
C ARG A 28 1.46 6.67 -11.74
N VAL A 29 2.40 7.04 -10.87
CA VAL A 29 2.44 6.51 -9.50
C VAL A 29 1.30 7.06 -8.66
N ILE A 30 1.05 8.38 -8.68
CA ILE A 30 0.03 9.00 -7.83
C ILE A 30 -1.38 8.48 -8.17
N PRO A 31 -1.83 8.44 -9.44
CA PRO A 31 -3.18 7.95 -9.75
C PRO A 31 -3.37 6.47 -9.40
N CYS A 32 -2.34 5.65 -9.59
CA CYS A 32 -2.42 4.22 -9.25
C CYS A 32 -2.54 3.98 -7.74
N THR A 33 -1.79 4.73 -6.91
CA THR A 33 -1.87 4.59 -5.45
C THR A 33 -3.15 5.20 -4.88
N VAL A 34 -3.65 6.28 -5.48
CA VAL A 34 -4.97 6.85 -5.16
C VAL A 34 -6.07 5.84 -5.45
N LEU A 35 -6.05 5.18 -6.62
CA LEU A 35 -7.04 4.17 -6.99
C LEU A 35 -7.10 3.02 -5.98
N GLY A 36 -5.95 2.45 -5.61
CA GLY A 36 -5.92 1.38 -4.62
C GLY A 36 -6.36 1.84 -3.22
N SER A 37 -5.95 3.03 -2.79
CA SER A 37 -6.38 3.61 -1.51
C SER A 37 -7.89 3.85 -1.46
N ALA A 38 -8.48 4.31 -2.57
CA ALA A 38 -9.91 4.51 -2.71
C ALA A 38 -10.67 3.17 -2.62
N VAL A 39 -10.17 2.11 -3.26
CA VAL A 39 -10.77 0.77 -3.17
C VAL A 39 -10.69 0.21 -1.74
N THR A 40 -9.52 0.32 -1.08
CA THR A 40 -9.39 -0.08 0.33
C THR A 40 -10.39 0.65 1.22
N GLY A 41 -10.52 1.98 1.03
CA GLY A 41 -11.47 2.81 1.77
C GLY A 41 -12.92 2.39 1.54
N ALA A 42 -13.31 2.21 0.27
CA ALA A 42 -14.66 1.78 -0.09
C ALA A 42 -15.03 0.42 0.51
N ILE A 43 -14.15 -0.57 0.39
CA ILE A 43 -14.37 -1.90 0.98
C ILE A 43 -14.45 -1.81 2.51
N SER A 44 -13.56 -1.04 3.13
CA SER A 44 -13.56 -0.84 4.59
C SER A 44 -14.86 -0.20 5.08
N MET A 45 -15.40 0.76 4.33
CA MET A 45 -16.67 1.42 4.66
C MET A 45 -17.86 0.48 4.48
N VAL A 46 -17.91 -0.29 3.40
CA VAL A 46 -18.99 -1.26 3.13
C VAL A 46 -19.01 -2.37 4.19
N LEU A 47 -17.84 -2.85 4.62
CA LEU A 47 -17.72 -3.86 5.65
C LEU A 47 -17.88 -3.31 7.08
N GLY A 48 -18.00 -1.99 7.26
CA GLY A 48 -18.10 -1.35 8.57
C GLY A 48 -16.84 -1.51 9.42
N CYS A 49 -15.66 -1.64 8.80
CA CYS A 49 -14.38 -1.75 9.49
C CYS A 49 -14.08 -0.47 10.26
N LYS A 50 -14.04 -0.56 11.60
CA LYS A 50 -13.61 0.53 12.48
C LYS A 50 -12.25 0.23 13.08
N LEU A 51 -11.37 1.22 13.06
CA LEU A 51 -10.07 1.24 13.72
C LEU A 51 -10.11 2.24 14.88
N MET A 52 -9.88 1.76 16.11
CA MET A 52 -10.02 2.55 17.33
C MET A 52 -8.75 3.33 17.71
N VAL A 53 -7.67 3.15 16.95
CA VAL A 53 -6.33 3.69 17.25
C VAL A 53 -5.95 4.71 16.18
N PRO A 54 -5.33 5.86 16.52
CA PRO A 54 -5.02 6.91 15.55
C PRO A 54 -3.85 6.58 14.59
N HIS A 55 -3.19 5.44 14.77
CA HIS A 55 -2.11 4.96 13.92
C HIS A 55 -2.54 3.73 13.10
N GLY A 56 -1.93 3.51 11.93
CA GLY A 56 -2.18 2.33 11.09
C GLY A 56 -1.06 1.29 11.16
N GLY A 57 -0.97 0.47 10.09
CA GLY A 57 0.09 -0.52 9.90
C GLY A 57 -0.22 -1.89 10.48
N VAL A 58 0.67 -2.86 10.21
CA VAL A 58 0.50 -4.26 10.65
C VAL A 58 0.47 -4.40 12.17
N PHE A 59 1.09 -3.47 12.89
CA PHE A 59 1.15 -3.47 14.35
C PHE A 59 -0.23 -3.39 15.02
N VAL A 60 -1.20 -2.80 14.34
CA VAL A 60 -2.58 -2.71 14.82
C VAL A 60 -3.23 -4.10 14.92
N LEU A 61 -2.86 -5.04 14.03
CA LEU A 61 -3.43 -6.39 14.02
C LEU A 61 -3.07 -7.20 15.29
N ALA A 62 -2.01 -6.81 16.00
CA ALA A 62 -1.58 -7.46 17.23
C ALA A 62 -2.28 -6.90 18.49
N ILE A 63 -3.05 -5.81 18.36
CA ILE A 63 -3.72 -5.17 19.49
C ILE A 63 -5.16 -5.73 19.58
N PRO A 64 -5.53 -6.38 20.70
CA PRO A 64 -6.87 -6.94 20.86
C PRO A 64 -7.92 -5.83 20.85
N ASN A 65 -9.05 -6.06 20.16
CA ASN A 65 -10.17 -5.12 20.00
C ASN A 65 -9.83 -3.76 19.33
N ALA A 66 -8.63 -3.59 18.76
CA ALA A 66 -8.30 -2.38 18.00
C ALA A 66 -9.11 -2.26 16.70
N ILE A 67 -9.48 -3.40 16.10
CA ILE A 67 -10.26 -3.47 14.86
C ILE A 67 -11.52 -4.30 15.09
N THR A 68 -12.67 -3.75 14.71
CA THR A 68 -13.98 -4.41 14.84
C THR A 68 -14.19 -5.57 13.85
N GLN A 69 -13.74 -5.38 12.60
CA GLN A 69 -13.84 -6.37 11.51
C GLN A 69 -12.44 -6.71 11.01
N GLY A 70 -11.62 -7.36 11.85
CA GLY A 70 -10.20 -7.60 11.59
C GLY A 70 -9.91 -8.30 10.25
N MET A 71 -10.66 -9.36 9.95
CA MET A 71 -10.51 -10.09 8.68
C MET A 71 -10.94 -9.25 7.47
N GLY A 72 -12.03 -8.49 7.59
CA GLY A 72 -12.49 -7.57 6.54
C GLY A 72 -11.49 -6.44 6.27
N TYR A 73 -10.85 -5.93 7.32
CA TYR A 73 -9.82 -4.90 7.24
C TYR A 73 -8.56 -5.41 6.52
N VAL A 74 -8.07 -6.61 6.86
CA VAL A 74 -6.94 -7.23 6.17
C VAL A 74 -7.28 -7.50 4.70
N ALA A 75 -8.47 -8.03 4.41
CA ALA A 75 -8.92 -8.26 3.04
C ALA A 75 -9.01 -6.95 2.24
N ALA A 76 -9.54 -5.88 2.82
CA ALA A 76 -9.62 -4.57 2.17
C ALA A 76 -8.24 -4.03 1.78
N ILE A 77 -7.26 -4.10 2.69
CA ILE A 77 -5.87 -3.69 2.43
C ILE A 77 -5.24 -4.53 1.33
N LEU A 78 -5.41 -5.85 1.36
CA LEU A 78 -4.88 -6.75 0.34
C LEU A 78 -5.48 -6.46 -1.04
N ILE A 79 -6.80 -6.26 -1.12
CA ILE A 79 -7.47 -5.96 -2.39
C ILE A 79 -6.99 -4.62 -2.96
N GLY A 80 -6.96 -3.55 -2.18
CA GLY A 80 -6.46 -2.26 -2.68
C GLY A 80 -4.96 -2.27 -3.01
N THR A 81 -4.17 -3.09 -2.32
CA THR A 81 -2.76 -3.33 -2.67
C THR A 81 -2.65 -3.99 -4.05
N LEU A 82 -3.44 -5.05 -4.31
CA LEU A 82 -3.48 -5.71 -5.61
C LEU A 82 -3.95 -4.77 -6.73
N VAL A 83 -4.94 -3.91 -6.45
CA VAL A 83 -5.38 -2.88 -7.40
C VAL A 83 -4.26 -1.89 -7.72
N SER A 84 -3.53 -1.41 -6.70
CA SER A 84 -2.39 -0.49 -6.90
C SER A 84 -1.29 -1.15 -7.74
N VAL A 85 -0.95 -2.40 -7.42
CA VAL A 85 0.09 -3.17 -8.11
C VAL A 85 -0.34 -3.45 -9.56
N GLY A 86 -1.58 -3.86 -9.79
CA GLY A 86 -2.13 -4.08 -11.12
C GLY A 86 -2.13 -2.80 -11.95
N ALA A 87 -2.62 -1.69 -11.39
CA ALA A 87 -2.62 -0.39 -12.04
C ALA A 87 -1.20 0.06 -12.43
N LEU A 88 -0.23 -0.06 -11.51
CA LEU A 88 1.17 0.24 -11.79
C LEU A 88 1.78 -0.69 -12.85
N TYR A 89 1.42 -1.98 -12.82
CA TYR A 89 1.90 -2.98 -13.78
C TYR A 89 1.46 -2.65 -15.21
N PHE A 90 0.20 -2.23 -15.39
CA PHE A 90 -0.29 -1.83 -16.71
C PHE A 90 0.16 -0.42 -17.11
N ALA A 91 0.27 0.51 -16.16
CA ALA A 91 0.65 1.90 -16.44
C ALA A 91 2.16 2.06 -16.74
N LYS A 92 3.03 1.27 -16.11
CA LYS A 92 4.48 1.33 -16.34
C LYS A 92 4.91 0.21 -17.28
N ARG A 93 5.66 0.55 -18.33
CA ARG A 93 6.38 -0.46 -19.14
C ARG A 93 7.34 -1.23 -18.22
N PRO A 94 7.46 -2.58 -18.36
CA PRO A 94 8.42 -3.33 -17.59
C PRO A 94 9.82 -2.76 -17.86
N LEU A 95 10.50 -2.33 -16.81
CA LEU A 95 11.89 -1.92 -16.91
C LEU A 95 12.68 -3.13 -17.42
N LYS A 96 13.36 -2.98 -18.56
CA LYS A 96 14.39 -3.93 -19.00
C LYS A 96 15.36 -4.05 -17.83
N GLN A 97 15.50 -5.25 -17.26
CA GLN A 97 16.30 -5.51 -16.06
C GLN A 97 17.60 -4.71 -16.12
N ALA A 98 17.74 -3.73 -15.23
CA ALA A 98 19.04 -3.10 -15.05
C ALA A 98 19.96 -4.18 -14.48
N VAL A 99 21.03 -4.45 -15.21
CA VAL A 99 22.11 -5.37 -14.83
C VAL A 99 22.50 -5.08 -13.38
N PRO A 100 22.63 -6.10 -12.50
CA PRO A 100 23.02 -5.87 -11.13
C PRO A 100 24.38 -5.17 -11.12
N VAL A 101 24.40 -3.92 -10.67
CA VAL A 101 25.67 -3.25 -10.36
C VAL A 101 26.20 -3.99 -9.14
N ALA A 102 27.27 -4.76 -9.37
CA ALA A 102 28.00 -5.49 -8.36
C ALA A 102 28.41 -4.54 -7.23
N ALA A 103 28.18 -4.99 -6.00
CA ALA A 103 28.76 -4.39 -4.80
C ALA A 103 30.25 -4.75 -4.71
#